data_AF-A0A527GHV0-F1
#
_entry.id   AF-A0A527GHV0-F1
#
_cell.length_a   1.000
_cell.length_b   1.000
_cell.length_c   1.000
_cell.angle_alpha   90.00
_cell.angle_beta   90.00
_cell.angle_gamma   90.00
#
_symmetry.space_group_name_H-M   'P 1'
#
loop_
_entity.id
_entity.type
_entity.pdbx_description
1 polymer ?
#
loop_
_entity_poly.entity_id
_entity_poly.type
_entity_poly.pdbx_seq_one_letter_code
_entity_poly.pdbx_strand_id
1 'polypeptide(L)'
;MAQRMAAAHLVISRSGASTVSEIAVIGRPALLVPYPYALDHDQAANAAALAAAGGGEVHPQSSLSSERIAALIGELMEDPDRLTA
;
A
#
# COMPACT_ATOMS: atom_id res chain seq x y z
N MET A 1 -3.45 -1.73 15.06
CA MET A 1 -2.71 -0.79 14.20
C MET A 1 -3.63 0.24 13.59
N ALA A 2 -4.86 -0.12 13.27
CA ALA A 2 -5.99 0.74 12.92
C ALA A 2 -5.92 2.24 13.32
N GLN A 3 -5.85 2.60 14.61
CA GLN A 3 -5.80 4.01 15.02
C GLN A 3 -4.59 4.78 14.44
N ARG A 4 -3.43 4.14 14.36
CA ARG A 4 -2.22 4.74 13.77
C ARG A 4 -2.35 4.89 12.26
N MET A 5 -2.97 3.90 11.60
CA MET A 5 -3.24 3.96 10.16
C MET A 5 -4.26 5.05 9.84
N ALA A 6 -5.33 5.17 10.63
CA ALA A 6 -6.33 6.22 10.46
C ALA A 6 -5.76 7.63 10.62
N ALA A 7 -4.75 7.80 11.48
CA ALA A 7 -4.03 9.06 11.68
C ALA A 7 -2.92 9.34 10.64
N ALA A 8 -2.61 8.37 9.77
CA ALA A 8 -1.60 8.53 8.72
C ALA A 8 -2.22 9.01 7.40
N HIS A 9 -1.43 9.69 6.57
CA HIS A 9 -1.82 10.08 5.20
C HIS A 9 -1.53 8.97 4.17
N LEU A 10 -0.53 8.13 4.46
CA LEU A 10 -0.07 7.06 3.58
C LEU A 10 0.31 5.83 4.40
N VAL A 11 -0.04 4.64 3.90
CA VAL A 11 0.43 3.37 4.44
C VAL A 11 1.37 2.70 3.45
N ILE A 12 2.58 2.32 3.90
CA ILE A 12 3.49 1.47 3.11
C ILE A 12 3.60 0.14 3.85
N SER A 13 3.16 -0.96 3.24
CA SER A 13 3.11 -2.24 3.93
C SER A 13 3.19 -3.45 3.00
N ARG A 14 3.41 -4.61 3.61
CA ARG A 14 3.06 -5.90 2.99
C ARG A 14 1.55 -6.01 2.82
N SER A 15 1.11 -6.87 1.92
CA SER A 15 -0.30 -7.11 1.60
C SER A 15 -0.84 -8.39 2.24
N GLY A 16 -0.53 -8.60 3.52
CA GLY A 16 -1.15 -9.65 4.32
C GLY A 16 -2.66 -9.42 4.47
N ALA A 17 -3.44 -10.51 4.61
CA ALA A 17 -4.91 -10.46 4.58
C ALA A 17 -5.51 -9.48 5.61
N SER A 18 -5.04 -9.51 6.86
CA SER A 18 -5.51 -8.57 7.89
C SER A 18 -5.13 -7.12 7.60
N THR A 19 -3.93 -6.89 7.06
CA THR A 19 -3.45 -5.54 6.75
C THR A 19 -4.26 -4.92 5.62
N VAL A 20 -4.49 -5.64 4.52
CA VAL A 20 -5.32 -5.12 3.42
C VAL A 20 -6.76 -4.90 3.85
N SER A 21 -7.29 -5.74 4.76
CA SER A 21 -8.63 -5.57 5.32
C SER A 21 -8.71 -4.31 6.19
N GLU A 22 -7.70 -4.04 7.04
CA GLU A 22 -7.62 -2.78 7.80
C GLU A 22 -7.54 -1.57 6.87
N ILE A 23 -6.69 -1.60 5.84
CA ILE A 23 -6.55 -0.49 4.88
C ILE A 23 -7.88 -0.23 4.15
N ALA A 24 -8.55 -1.29 3.68
CA ALA A 24 -9.81 -1.18 2.96
C ALA A 24 -10.93 -0.54 3.78
N VAL A 25 -11.01 -0.88 5.08
CA VAL A 25 -12.03 -0.32 5.99
C VAL A 25 -11.70 1.11 6.38
N ILE A 26 -10.42 1.43 6.58
CA ILE A 26 -9.99 2.77 6.99
C ILE A 26 -10.02 3.75 5.80
N GLY A 27 -9.80 3.26 4.58
CA GLY A 27 -9.79 4.08 3.37
C GLY A 27 -8.51 4.90 3.20
N ARG A 28 -7.37 4.47 3.76
CA ARG A 28 -6.11 5.19 3.53
C ARG A 28 -5.43 4.76 2.23
N PRO A 29 -4.91 5.72 1.45
CA PRO A 29 -4.01 5.43 0.35
C PRO A 29 -2.83 4.56 0.80
N ALA A 30 -2.47 3.58 -0.03
CA ALA A 30 -1.43 2.63 0.31
C ALA A 30 -0.45 2.32 -0.84
N LEU A 31 0.83 2.16 -0.50
CA LEU A 31 1.82 1.50 -1.35
C LEU A 31 2.01 0.07 -0.85
N LEU A 32 1.46 -0.89 -1.59
CA LEU A 32 1.45 -2.31 -1.24
C LEU A 32 2.66 -3.00 -1.85
N VAL A 33 3.44 -3.67 -1.01
CA VAL A 33 4.65 -4.41 -1.40
C VAL A 33 4.46 -5.90 -1.10
N PRO A 34 3.83 -6.69 -1.99
CA PRO A 34 3.59 -8.11 -1.73
C PRO A 34 4.86 -8.85 -1.35
N TYR A 35 4.77 -9.73 -0.36
CA TYR A 35 5.87 -10.63 -0.03
C TYR A 35 6.02 -11.68 -1.14
N PRO A 36 7.18 -11.75 -1.82
CA PRO A 36 7.35 -12.59 -3.01
C PRO A 36 7.38 -14.10 -2.70
N TYR A 37 7.55 -14.50 -1.44
CA TYR A 37 7.63 -15.90 -1.02
C TYR A 37 6.41 -16.34 -0.20
N ALA A 38 5.26 -15.70 -0.40
CA ALA A 38 4.01 -16.15 0.21
C ALA A 38 3.62 -17.52 -0.38
N LEU A 39 3.27 -18.48 0.48
CA LEU A 39 3.03 -19.89 0.15
C LEU A 39 2.12 -20.09 -1.07
N ASP A 40 1.10 -19.26 -1.24
CA ASP A 40 0.11 -19.36 -2.32
C ASP A 40 -0.03 -18.09 -3.18
N HIS A 41 0.97 -17.19 -3.17
CA HIS A 41 0.88 -15.85 -3.78
C HIS A 41 -0.27 -14.98 -3.24
N ASP A 42 -0.85 -15.33 -2.09
CA ASP A 42 -1.99 -14.64 -1.48
C ASP A 42 -1.77 -13.13 -1.31
N GLN A 43 -0.54 -12.73 -1.00
CA GLN A 43 -0.22 -11.30 -0.86
C GLN A 43 -0.33 -10.56 -2.20
N ALA A 44 0.05 -11.17 -3.32
CA ALA A 44 -0.08 -10.55 -4.62
C ALA A 44 -1.56 -10.40 -5.00
N ALA A 45 -2.38 -11.43 -4.74
CA ALA A 45 -3.83 -11.39 -4.97
C ALA A 45 -4.52 -10.31 -4.11
N ASN A 46 -4.20 -10.25 -2.82
CA ASN A 46 -4.71 -9.23 -1.90
C ASN A 46 -4.38 -7.81 -2.38
N ALA A 47 -3.14 -7.58 -2.80
CA ALA A 47 -2.72 -6.27 -3.28
C ALA A 47 -3.44 -5.89 -4.59
N ALA A 48 -3.54 -6.84 -5.53
CA ALA A 48 -4.25 -6.63 -6.78
C ALA A 48 -5.74 -6.31 -6.56
N ALA A 49 -6.40 -7.02 -5.65
CA ALA A 49 -7.80 -6.79 -5.32
C ALA A 49 -8.02 -5.39 -4.72
N LEU A 50 -7.17 -4.97 -3.78
CA LEU A 50 -7.28 -3.64 -3.17
C LEU A 50 -6.96 -2.52 -4.17
N ALA A 51 -5.95 -2.71 -5.02
CA ALA A 51 -5.59 -1.75 -6.07
C ALA A 51 -6.69 -1.60 -7.12
N ALA A 52 -7.32 -2.71 -7.53
CA ALA A 52 -8.45 -2.68 -8.47
C ALA A 52 -9.66 -1.93 -7.91
N ALA A 53 -9.81 -1.88 -6.59
CA ALA A 53 -10.82 -1.09 -5.90
C ALA A 53 -10.39 0.38 -5.67
N GLY A 54 -9.21 0.79 -6.13
CA GLY A 54 -8.66 2.14 -5.93
C GLY A 54 -8.00 2.37 -4.56
N GLY A 55 -7.83 1.33 -3.74
CA GLY A 55 -7.32 1.44 -2.37
C GLY A 55 -5.80 1.53 -2.25
N GLY A 56 -5.05 1.48 -3.36
CA GLY A 56 -3.60 1.64 -3.33
C GLY A 56 -2.87 1.21 -4.61
N GLU A 57 -1.56 1.38 -4.60
CA GLU A 57 -0.66 0.99 -5.68
C GLU A 57 0.14 -0.25 -5.31
N VAL A 58 0.39 -1.13 -6.29
CA VAL A 58 1.18 -2.34 -6.06
C VAL A 58 2.59 -2.15 -6.61
N HIS A 59 3.58 -2.32 -5.74
CA HIS A 59 4.99 -2.21 -6.07
C HIS A 59 5.70 -3.53 -5.73
N PRO A 60 6.15 -4.31 -6.72
CA PRO A 60 6.96 -5.50 -6.46
C PRO A 60 8.21 -5.17 -5.64
N GLN A 61 8.56 -6.00 -4.67
CA GLN A 61 9.77 -5.77 -3.86
C GLN A 61 11.04 -5.62 -4.72
N SER A 62 11.14 -6.37 -5.82
CA SER A 62 12.28 -6.33 -6.73
C SER A 62 12.42 -5.01 -7.50
N SER A 63 11.37 -4.20 -7.60
CA SER A 63 11.42 -2.87 -8.24
C SER A 63 11.68 -1.73 -7.25
N LEU A 64 11.84 -2.02 -5.96
CA LEU A 64 12.03 -1.00 -4.94
C LEU A 64 13.49 -0.88 -4.52
N SER A 65 13.95 0.36 -4.49
CA SER A 65 15.17 0.81 -3.84
C SER A 65 14.83 1.98 -2.90
N SER A 66 15.78 2.42 -2.08
CA SER A 66 15.65 3.63 -1.26
C SER A 66 15.29 4.85 -2.12
N GLU A 67 15.92 4.98 -3.28
CA GLU A 67 15.72 6.07 -4.22
C GLU A 67 14.32 6.01 -4.83
N ARG A 68 13.86 4.81 -5.21
CA ARG A 68 12.50 4.66 -5.76
C ARG A 68 11.43 4.97 -4.72
N ILE A 69 11.60 4.53 -3.48
CA ILE A 69 10.67 4.85 -2.39
C ILE A 69 10.64 6.36 -2.13
N ALA A 70 11.80 7.01 -2.08
CA ALA A 70 11.89 8.46 -1.91
C ALA A 70 11.19 9.21 -3.05
N ALA A 71 11.39 8.77 -4.30
CA ALA A 71 10.71 9.34 -5.45
C ALA A 71 9.18 9.18 -5.37
N LEU A 72 8.68 7.98 -5.04
CA LEU A 72 7.24 7.74 -4.88
C LEU A 72 6.60 8.62 -3.80
N ILE A 73 7.29 8.78 -2.67
CA ILE A 73 6.81 9.66 -1.60
C ILE A 73 6.83 11.12 -2.06
N GLY A 74 7.89 11.54 -2.76
CA GLY A 74 8.00 12.89 -3.32
C GLY A 74 6.87 13.20 -4.31
N GLU A 75 6.59 12.29 -5.24
CA GLU A 75 5.48 12.38 -6.20
C GLU A 75 4.12 12.55 -5.48
N LEU A 76 3.90 11.86 -4.37
CA LEU A 76 2.69 11.98 -3.55
C LEU A 76 2.63 13.28 -2.72
N MET A 77 3.78 13.82 -2.33
CA MET A 77 3.85 15.12 -1.65
C MET A 77 3.55 16.29 -2.58
N GLU A 78 3.84 16.13 -3.88
CA GLU A 78 3.53 17.11 -4.93
C GLU A 78 2.05 17.05 -5.37
N ASP A 79 1.35 15.94 -5.08
CA ASP A 79 -0.07 15.76 -5.36
C ASP A 79 -0.85 15.30 -4.10
N PRO A 80 -1.09 16.20 -3.13
CA PRO A 80 -1.71 15.85 -1.86
C PRO A 80 -3.15 15.32 -1.97
N ASP A 81 -3.84 15.59 -3.09
CA ASP A 81 -5.20 15.09 -3.32
C ASP A 81 -5.21 13.56 -3.35
N ARG A 82 -4.12 12.93 -3.82
CA ARG A 82 -3.92 11.46 -3.77
C ARG A 82 -3.70 10.90 -2.36
N LEU A 83 -3.50 11.75 -1.35
CA LEU A 83 -3.31 11.38 0.06
C LEU A 83 -4.58 11.63 0.90
N THR A 84 -5.67 12.04 0.27
CA THR A 84 -6.98 12.18 0.91
C THR A 84 -7.72 10.83 0.94
N ALA A 85 -8.60 10.66 1.94
CA ALA A 85 -9.42 9.45 2.12
C ALA A 85 -10.85 9.69 1.61
#